data_AF-A0A1N7FJE5-F1
#
_entry.id   AF-A0A1N7FJE5-F1
#
_cell.length_a   1.000
_cell.length_b   1.000
_cell.length_c   1.000
_cell.angle_alpha   90.00
_cell.angle_beta   90.00
_cell.angle_gamma   90.00
#
_symmetry.space_group_name_H-M   'P 1'
#
loop_
_entity.id
_entity.type
_entity.pdbx_description
1 polymer ?
#
loop_
_entity_poly.entity_id
_entity_poly.type
_entity_poly.pdbx_seq_one_letter_code
_entity_poly.pdbx_strand_id
1 'polypeptide(L)' 'MSLSRLLSDLFTGSETSTDSPASTQDSNAGESTPGGETTIIYECRNCGTNVSDETTCCPACESDDIVRYTIE' A
#
# COMPACT_ATOMS: atom_id res chain seq x y z
N MET A 1 -6.59 -27.05 13.93
CA MET A 1 -7.69 -26.07 13.86
C MET A 1 -7.74 -25.57 12.42
N SER A 2 -8.84 -25.82 11.70
CA SER A 2 -8.91 -25.71 10.24
C SER A 2 -9.10 -24.26 9.77
N LEU A 3 -8.33 -23.85 8.75
CA LEU A 3 -8.41 -22.55 8.07
C LEU A 3 -9.78 -22.26 7.43
N SER A 4 -10.64 -23.27 7.32
CA SER A 4 -11.98 -23.18 6.74
C SER A 4 -12.95 -22.27 7.50
N ARG A 5 -12.69 -21.93 8.77
CA ARG A 5 -13.59 -21.06 9.57
C ARG A 5 -13.37 -19.57 9.39
N LEU A 6 -12.17 -19.16 8.97
CA LEU A 6 -11.84 -17.73 8.79
C LEU A 6 -12.50 -17.12 7.54
N LEU A 7 -12.82 -17.94 6.53
CA LEU A 7 -13.40 -17.45 5.28
C LEU A 7 -14.91 -17.24 5.38
N SER A 8 -15.62 -17.88 6.33
CA SER A 8 -17.07 -17.73 6.46
C SER A 8 -17.51 -16.38 7.05
N ASP A 9 -16.67 -15.74 7.86
CA ASP A 9 -16.95 -14.42 8.43
C ASP A 9 -16.85 -13.29 7.38
N LEU A 10 -15.92 -13.40 6.44
CA LEU A 10 -15.70 -12.36 5.41
C LEU A 10 -16.83 -12.28 4.37
N PHE A 11 -17.57 -13.36 4.14
CA PHE A 11 -18.66 -13.40 3.15
C PHE A 11 -20.06 -13.21 3.74
N THR A 12 -20.21 -13.04 5.06
CA THR A 12 -21.53 -12.84 5.71
C THR A 12 -21.80 -11.37 6.09
N GLY A 13 -20.82 -10.48 5.95
CA GLY A 13 -20.97 -9.04 6.18
C GLY A 13 -21.08 -8.24 4.89
N SER A 14 -22.13 -8.46 4.10
CA SER A 14 -22.51 -7.57 2.99
C SER A 14 -23.90 -7.00 3.23
N GLU A 15 -24.03 -6.16 4.25
CA GLU A 15 -25.06 -5.13 4.26
C GLU A 15 -24.46 -3.85 3.66
N THR A 16 -24.92 -3.56 2.45
CA THR A 16 -24.52 -2.38 1.69
C THR A 16 -25.26 -1.17 2.25
N SER A 17 -24.56 -0.31 2.98
CA SER A 17 -24.96 1.09 3.15
C SER A 17 -23.73 1.94 2.95
N THR A 18 -23.28 1.99 1.70
CA THR A 18 -22.32 2.99 1.24
C THR A 18 -23.11 4.17 0.72
N ASP A 19 -23.37 5.16 1.59
CA ASP A 19 -23.59 6.53 1.14
C ASP A 19 -22.22 7.03 0.65
N SER A 20 -22.00 6.96 -0.67
CA SER A 20 -20.79 7.45 -1.30
C SER A 20 -20.98 8.93 -1.63
N PRO A 21 -20.29 9.87 -0.95
CA PRO A 21 -20.26 11.24 -1.44
C PRO A 21 -19.50 11.27 -2.77
N ALA A 22 -20.15 11.77 -3.81
CA ALA A 22 -19.53 12.06 -5.09
C ALA A 22 -18.39 13.08 -4.88
N SER A 23 -17.15 12.61 -4.94
CA SER A 23 -15.99 13.48 -5.05
C SER A 23 -15.65 13.62 -6.52
N THR A 24 -15.98 14.77 -7.09
CA THR A 24 -15.54 15.21 -8.41
C THR A 24 -14.02 15.39 -8.35
N GLN A 25 -13.25 14.38 -8.75
CA GLN A 25 -11.82 14.52 -8.94
C GLN A 25 -11.57 15.11 -10.33
N ASP A 26 -11.43 16.44 -10.34
CA ASP A 26 -10.86 17.19 -11.44
C ASP A 26 -9.36 16.87 -11.48
N SER A 27 -9.01 15.77 -12.14
CA SER A 27 -7.62 15.41 -12.38
C SER A 27 -7.15 16.10 -13.65
N ASN A 28 -6.63 17.31 -13.44
CA ASN A 28 -5.73 18.02 -14.33
C ASN A 28 -4.82 17.02 -15.06
N ALA A 29 -4.85 17.10 -16.40
CA ALA A 29 -4.01 16.32 -17.31
C ALA A 29 -2.53 16.64 -17.07
N GLY A 30 -1.92 15.92 -16.13
CA GLY A 30 -0.47 15.83 -15.99
C GLY A 30 0.07 15.02 -17.16
N GLU A 31 0.61 15.73 -18.14
CA GLU A 31 1.34 15.24 -19.31
C GLU A 31 2.21 14.01 -18.99
N SER A 32 1.71 12.82 -19.35
CA SER A 32 2.48 11.58 -19.33
C SER A 32 3.57 11.67 -20.39
N THR A 33 4.75 12.14 -19.97
CA THR A 33 5.96 12.04 -20.80
C THR A 33 6.25 10.55 -21.01
N PRO A 34 6.44 10.06 -22.25
CA PRO A 34 6.72 8.65 -22.51
C PRO A 34 8.20 8.39 -22.23
N GLY A 35 8.53 8.24 -20.95
CA GLY A 35 9.79 7.72 -20.45
C GLY A 35 9.45 6.88 -19.23
N GLY A 36 9.71 5.56 -19.30
CA GLY A 36 9.25 4.57 -18.31
C GLY A 36 9.37 5.07 -16.88
N GLU A 37 8.25 5.10 -16.16
CA GLU A 37 8.17 5.60 -14.81
C GLU A 37 8.91 4.65 -13.87
N THR A 38 10.16 4.97 -13.54
CA THR A 38 10.93 4.19 -12.57
C THR A 38 10.26 4.31 -11.21
N THR A 39 9.70 3.20 -10.73
CA THR A 39 9.07 3.15 -9.40
C THR A 39 10.11 2.77 -8.36
N ILE A 40 10.24 3.58 -7.31
CA ILE A 40 11.16 3.33 -6.19
C ILE A 40 10.33 3.03 -4.94
N ILE A 41 10.67 1.95 -4.25
CA ILE A 41 9.98 1.50 -3.03
C ILE A 41 11.02 1.31 -1.92
N TYR A 42 10.70 1.76 -0.71
CA TYR A 42 11.51 1.55 0.49
C TYR A 42 10.73 0.68 1.48
N GLU A 43 11.35 -0.40 1.95
CA GLU A 43 10.70 -1.40 2.80
C GLU A 43 11.63 -1.83 3.92
N CYS A 44 11.09 -2.03 5.13
CA CYS A 44 11.82 -2.67 6.21
C CYS A 44 11.92 -4.18 5.97
N ARG A 45 13.14 -4.72 5.90
CA ARG A 45 13.35 -6.16 5.70
C ARG A 45 12.90 -7.03 6.87
N ASN A 46 12.85 -6.44 8.07
CA ASN A 46 12.50 -7.17 9.28
C ASN A 46 10.99 -7.42 9.40
N CYS A 47 10.15 -6.43 9.07
CA CYS A 47 8.69 -6.52 9.26
C CYS A 47 7.84 -6.28 8.00
N GLY A 48 8.44 -5.93 6.86
CA GLY A 48 7.74 -5.65 5.60
C GLY A 48 6.99 -4.32 5.54
N THR A 49 7.19 -3.43 6.54
CA THR A 49 6.55 -2.10 6.51
C THR A 49 7.18 -1.24 5.43
N ASN A 50 6.36 -0.63 4.58
CA ASN A 50 6.81 0.37 3.63
C ASN A 50 7.11 1.68 4.36
N VAL A 51 8.23 2.30 4.03
CA VAL A 51 8.72 3.52 4.68
C VAL A 51 9.06 4.60 3.65
N SER A 52 9.33 5.82 4.11
CA SER A 52 9.84 6.88 3.22
C SER A 52 11.32 6.69 2.92
N ASP A 53 11.80 7.36 1.88
CA ASP A 53 13.21 7.39 1.47
C ASP A 53 14.14 7.99 2.52
N GLU A 54 13.63 8.91 3.35
CA GLU A 54 14.37 9.51 4.47
C GLU A 54 14.39 8.63 5.73
N THR A 55 13.65 7.51 5.74
CA THR A 55 13.54 6.67 6.93
C THR A 55 14.80 5.81 7.12
N THR A 56 15.50 6.04 8.24
CA THR A 56 16.67 5.26 8.65
C THR A 56 16.36 4.18 9.70
N CYS A 57 15.19 4.25 10.33
CA CYS A 57 14.73 3.29 11.33
C CYS A 57 13.23 3.05 11.18
N CYS A 58 12.82 1.79 11.12
CA CYS A 58 11.43 1.42 10.89
C CYS A 58 10.53 1.87 12.05
N PRO A 59 9.49 2.68 11.82
CA PRO A 59 8.61 3.17 12.89
C PRO A 59 7.74 2.06 13.50
N ALA A 60 7.64 0.90 12.85
CA ALA A 60 6.81 -0.21 13.30
C ALA A 60 7.57 -1.23 14.18
N CYS A 61 8.87 -1.43 13.95
CA CYS A 61 9.66 -2.45 14.64
C CYS A 61 11.05 -2.00 15.10
N GLU A 62 11.37 -0.72 14.93
CA GLU A 62 12.61 -0.07 15.38
C GLU A 62 13.90 -0.65 14.77
N SER A 63 13.79 -1.46 13.72
CA SER A 63 14.92 -1.99 12.97
C SER A 63 15.45 -0.98 11.96
N ASP A 64 16.77 -0.90 11.82
CA ASP A 64 17.48 -0.09 10.82
C ASP A 64 17.67 -0.79 9.46
N ASP A 65 17.19 -2.04 9.30
CA ASP A 65 17.32 -2.79 8.05
C ASP A 65 16.26 -2.38 7.02
N ILE A 66 16.52 -1.28 6.30
CA ILE A 66 15.69 -0.72 5.23
C ILE A 66 16.31 -1.02 3.86
N VAL A 67 15.53 -1.63 2.97
CA VAL A 67 15.92 -1.94 1.58
C VAL A 67 15.20 -1.02 0.60
N ARG A 68 15.89 -0.72 -0.52
CA ARG A 68 15.38 0.06 -1.64
C ARG A 68 15.21 -0.84 -2.87
N TYR A 69 14.02 -0.90 -3.43
CA TYR A 69 13.73 -1.54 -4.71
C TYR A 69 13.57 -0.48 -5.81
N THR A 70 13.97 -0.85 -7.02
CA THR A 70 13.78 -0.04 -8.23
C THR A 70 13.15 -0.94 -9.27
N ILE A 71 12.03 -0.51 -9.82
CA ILE A 71 11.26 -1.24 -10.83
C ILE A 71 11.38 -0.43 -12.13
N GLU A 72 11.87 -1.11 -13.17
CA GLU A 72 12.08 -0.58 -14.54
C GLU A 72 11.09 -1.20 -15.53
#